data_AF-A0A5F5XLP4-F1
#
_entry.id   AF-A0A5F5XLP4-F1
#
_cell.length_a   1.000
_cell.length_b   1.000
_cell.length_c   1.000
_cell.angle_alpha   90.00
_cell.angle_beta   90.00
_cell.angle_gamma   90.00
#
_symmetry.space_group_name_H-M   'P 1'
#
loop_
_entity.id
_entity.type
_entity.pdbx_description
1 polymer ?
#
loop_
_entity_poly.entity_id
_entity_poly.type
_entity_poly.pdbx_seq_one_letter_code
_entity_poly.pdbx_strand_id
1 'polypeptide(L)'
;MTCGSYCAGRAFSCASACGPRPGRCCITAAPYRGVSCYRGLTGGFGSHSVCGGFRAGSCGRSFGYRSGGVCGPSPPCITSVSVNESLLTPLNLEIDPNAQCVKHEEKEQIKCLNSRFAAFIDKVRFLEQQNKLLETKWQFYQNRKCCESNLEPLFEGRRRVPWRPDSGRLASELNHVQEVLEGYKKKYEEEVSLRATAENEFVALKKDVDCAYLRKSDLEANAEALIEEINFLRRLYEEEIRVLNAHISDTSVIVKMDNSRDLNMDCIVAEIKAQYDDIASRSRAEAESWYRSKCEEMKATVIRHGETLRRTKEEINELNRMIQRLTAEVENAKCQNTKLETAVTQAEQQGEAALSDARCKLAELEAALQKAKQDMACLVKEYQEVMNSKLGLDIEIATYRRLLEGEEQRWLCVVSTVGRPKWLSIAVGGAEGGQIAGACPLRQRCPALGVFAFC
;
A
#
# COMPACT_ATOMS: atom_id res chain seq x y z
N MET A 1 66.75 -41.20 43.37
CA MET A 1 66.07 -42.52 43.41
C MET A 1 64.87 -42.45 42.49
N THR A 2 64.88 -43.34 41.52
CA THR A 2 63.87 -43.65 40.51
C THR A 2 62.49 -43.88 41.12
N CYS A 3 61.43 -43.35 40.51
CA CYS A 3 60.45 -44.16 39.78
C CYS A 3 59.43 -43.26 39.09
N GLY A 4 59.29 -43.43 37.78
CA GLY A 4 58.16 -42.90 37.03
C GLY A 4 57.02 -43.90 36.92
N SER A 5 55.93 -43.41 36.35
CA SER A 5 55.20 -44.04 35.24
C SER A 5 53.71 -44.35 35.47
N TYR A 6 52.99 -44.15 34.36
CA TYR A 6 51.66 -44.67 33.99
C TYR A 6 50.41 -43.86 34.35
N CYS A 7 50.05 -42.93 33.46
CA CYS A 7 48.66 -42.59 33.17
C CYS A 7 48.13 -43.57 32.11
N ALA A 8 47.22 -44.45 32.50
CA ALA A 8 46.45 -45.30 31.58
C ALA A 8 45.05 -44.72 31.40
N GLY A 9 44.63 -44.58 30.15
CA GLY A 9 43.28 -44.14 29.79
C GLY A 9 42.20 -45.13 30.19
N ARG A 10 41.03 -44.60 30.54
CA ARG A 10 39.76 -45.32 30.44
C ARG A 10 38.70 -44.38 29.89
N ALA A 11 38.22 -44.73 28.70
CA ALA A 11 36.94 -44.30 28.19
C ALA A 11 35.83 -44.99 28.99
N PHE A 12 34.79 -44.24 29.36
CA PHE A 12 33.49 -44.78 29.72
C PHE A 12 32.42 -43.94 29.04
N SER A 13 31.76 -44.56 28.05
CA SER A 13 30.44 -44.16 27.57
C SER A 13 29.39 -44.72 28.52
N CYS A 14 28.39 -43.91 28.86
CA CYS A 14 27.07 -44.39 29.22
C CYS A 14 26.01 -43.38 28.77
N ALA A 15 25.04 -43.89 28.02
CA ALA A 15 23.88 -43.18 27.53
C ALA A 15 22.73 -43.23 28.54
N SER A 16 21.74 -42.36 28.28
CA SER A 16 20.36 -42.33 28.80
C SER A 16 20.11 -41.50 30.07
N ALA A 17 19.40 -40.38 29.90
CA ALA A 17 18.02 -40.24 30.37
C ALA A 17 17.41 -38.90 29.93
N CYS A 18 16.21 -38.97 29.36
CA CYS A 18 15.34 -37.85 29.02
C CYS A 18 14.75 -37.20 30.29
N GLY A 19 14.57 -35.87 30.28
CA GLY A 19 13.65 -35.18 31.20
C GLY A 19 13.95 -33.69 31.39
N PRO A 20 12.95 -32.81 31.58
CA PRO A 20 12.91 -31.50 30.92
C PRO A 20 13.30 -30.29 31.80
N ARG A 21 13.77 -29.23 31.10
CA ARG A 21 13.72 -27.78 31.42
C ARG A 21 14.20 -27.29 32.80
N PRO A 22 15.29 -26.50 32.86
CA PRO A 22 15.49 -25.54 33.94
C PRO A 22 14.74 -24.24 33.64
N GLY A 23 13.85 -23.86 34.56
CA GLY A 23 13.25 -22.54 34.65
C GLY A 23 14.31 -21.47 34.88
N ARG A 24 14.07 -20.32 34.27
CA ARG A 24 14.87 -19.09 34.34
C ARG A 24 15.13 -18.66 35.78
N CYS A 25 16.39 -18.39 36.07
CA CYS A 25 16.85 -17.61 37.22
C CYS A 25 17.75 -16.50 36.69
N CYS A 26 17.25 -15.25 36.62
CA CYS A 26 17.99 -13.98 36.74
C CYS A 26 17.00 -12.81 36.59
N ILE A 27 16.83 -11.99 37.63
CA ILE A 27 17.54 -10.72 37.84
C ILE A 27 17.18 -9.72 36.73
N THR A 28 16.14 -8.93 36.97
CA THR A 28 15.90 -7.67 36.26
C THR A 28 16.75 -6.57 36.88
N ALA A 29 17.89 -6.31 36.26
CA ALA A 29 18.60 -5.04 36.40
C ALA A 29 17.95 -4.01 35.44
N ALA A 30 17.59 -2.87 35.99
CA ALA A 30 17.07 -1.72 35.23
C ALA A 30 18.20 -1.02 34.47
N PRO A 31 17.94 -0.45 33.28
CA PRO A 31 18.72 0.65 32.78
C PRO A 31 17.98 1.99 32.91
N TYR A 32 18.80 2.98 33.23
CA TYR A 32 18.56 4.41 33.33
C TYR A 32 17.74 4.98 32.15
N ARG A 33 16.76 5.84 32.49
CA ARG A 33 16.12 6.77 31.55
C ARG A 33 17.01 7.99 31.34
N GLY A 34 17.42 8.21 30.10
CA GLY A 34 17.86 9.50 29.59
C GLY A 34 16.68 10.45 29.41
N VAL A 35 16.86 11.68 29.86
CA VAL A 35 15.95 12.82 29.76
C VAL A 35 15.98 13.36 28.32
N SER A 36 14.82 13.49 27.69
CA SER A 36 14.64 14.34 26.49
C SER A 36 13.49 15.31 26.74
N CYS A 37 13.84 16.59 26.75
CA CYS A 37 12.96 17.73 26.87
C CYS A 37 12.49 18.21 25.47
N TYR A 38 11.53 19.16 25.46
CA TYR A 38 10.79 19.75 24.33
C TYR A 38 9.48 19.00 24.01
N ARG A 39 8.38 19.25 24.74
CA ARG A 39 7.50 20.45 24.74
C ARG A 39 6.95 20.75 23.35
N GLY A 40 5.71 20.31 23.13
CA GLY A 40 4.94 20.57 21.91
C GLY A 40 4.34 21.99 21.85
N LEU A 41 3.66 22.26 20.74
CA LEU A 41 2.62 23.27 20.63
C LEU A 41 1.61 22.85 19.55
N THR A 42 0.37 22.77 19.99
CA THR A 42 -0.89 22.70 19.24
C THR A 42 -1.24 24.10 18.71
N GLY A 43 -2.01 24.17 17.62
CA GLY A 43 -2.69 25.41 17.22
C GLY A 43 -3.05 25.44 15.74
N GLY A 44 -4.31 25.14 15.41
CA GLY A 44 -4.87 25.35 14.08
C GLY A 44 -5.36 26.78 13.86
N PHE A 45 -5.50 27.17 12.60
CA PHE A 45 -6.40 28.23 12.14
C PHE A 45 -6.78 27.94 10.68
N GLY A 46 -8.07 27.74 10.44
CA GLY A 46 -8.67 27.90 9.12
C GLY A 46 -9.17 29.33 8.95
N SER A 47 -9.24 29.82 7.71
CA SER A 47 -10.25 30.80 7.28
C SER A 47 -10.33 30.93 5.76
N HIS A 48 -11.59 30.89 5.32
CA HIS A 48 -12.21 31.37 4.10
C HIS A 48 -11.44 32.36 3.20
N SER A 49 -11.51 32.12 1.88
CA SER A 49 -11.47 33.20 0.89
C SER A 49 -12.86 33.37 0.26
N VAL A 50 -13.44 34.54 0.50
CA VAL A 50 -14.57 35.11 -0.25
C VAL A 50 -13.96 36.06 -1.27
N CYS A 51 -14.15 35.82 -2.57
CA CYS A 51 -13.93 36.85 -3.59
C CYS A 51 -15.01 36.75 -4.67
N GLY A 52 -15.95 37.71 -4.62
CA GLY A 52 -16.83 38.07 -5.73
C GLY A 52 -16.05 38.68 -6.89
N GLY A 53 -16.63 38.55 -8.08
CA GLY A 53 -15.93 38.74 -9.36
C GLY A 53 -15.84 40.18 -9.89
N PHE A 54 -15.20 40.30 -11.05
CA PHE A 54 -15.51 41.29 -12.08
C PHE A 54 -15.11 40.76 -13.46
N ARG A 55 -15.95 41.05 -14.46
CA ARG A 55 -15.80 40.75 -15.89
C ARG A 55 -14.84 41.74 -16.55
N ALA A 56 -14.09 41.26 -17.54
CA ALA A 56 -13.81 41.88 -18.86
C ALA A 56 -12.69 41.03 -19.49
N GLY A 57 -12.87 40.35 -20.62
CA GLY A 57 -13.19 40.95 -21.91
C GLY A 57 -11.99 40.68 -22.82
N SER A 58 -12.05 39.56 -23.55
CA SER A 58 -11.14 39.21 -24.64
C SER A 58 -11.22 40.24 -25.77
N CYS A 59 -10.12 40.39 -26.51
CA CYS A 59 -9.95 40.75 -27.94
C CYS A 59 -8.64 41.57 -28.04
N GLY A 60 -7.51 41.02 -28.47
CA GLY A 60 -7.31 40.39 -29.77
C GLY A 60 -6.62 41.40 -30.70
N ARG A 61 -5.29 41.34 -30.82
CA ARG A 61 -4.58 41.90 -31.98
C ARG A 61 -3.42 40.99 -32.36
N SER A 62 -3.62 40.37 -33.51
CA SER A 62 -2.65 39.59 -34.25
C SER A 62 -1.99 40.46 -35.32
N PHE A 63 -0.85 39.96 -35.80
CA PHE A 63 -0.17 40.28 -37.05
C PHE A 63 0.57 41.61 -37.24
N GLY A 64 1.84 41.46 -37.65
CA GLY A 64 2.16 41.83 -39.03
C GLY A 64 3.40 42.70 -39.20
N TYR A 65 4.54 42.05 -39.45
CA TYR A 65 5.66 42.66 -40.17
C TYR A 65 5.19 43.12 -41.55
N ARG A 66 5.45 44.40 -41.91
CA ARG A 66 5.77 44.75 -43.29
C ARG A 66 6.70 45.97 -43.34
N SER A 67 7.79 45.77 -44.07
CA SER A 67 8.85 46.71 -44.37
C SER A 67 8.47 47.58 -45.57
N GLY A 68 8.98 48.82 -45.57
CA GLY A 68 9.33 49.59 -46.78
C GLY A 68 8.36 50.65 -47.28
N GLY A 69 8.80 51.92 -47.24
CA GLY A 69 8.69 52.79 -48.41
C GLY A 69 8.00 54.16 -48.28
N VAL A 70 8.83 55.20 -48.12
CA VAL A 70 8.80 56.52 -48.83
C VAL A 70 7.76 57.61 -48.43
N CYS A 71 8.31 58.84 -48.34
CA CYS A 71 7.73 60.20 -48.31
C CYS A 71 7.38 60.82 -46.93
N GLY A 72 8.02 61.97 -46.65
CA GLY A 72 8.03 62.74 -45.38
C GLY A 72 6.78 63.60 -45.11
N PRO A 73 6.84 64.72 -44.33
CA PRO A 73 8.00 65.52 -43.92
C PRO A 73 8.24 65.66 -42.39
N SER A 74 9.44 66.16 -42.07
CA SER A 74 9.99 66.63 -40.78
C SER A 74 9.20 67.81 -40.14
N PRO A 75 9.66 68.43 -39.03
CA PRO A 75 10.00 67.99 -37.67
C PRO A 75 9.22 68.84 -36.61
N PRO A 76 9.49 68.78 -35.29
CA PRO A 76 10.46 69.76 -34.76
C PRO A 76 11.32 69.24 -33.60
N CYS A 77 12.62 69.51 -33.71
CA CYS A 77 13.42 70.34 -32.81
C CYS A 77 13.84 69.68 -31.48
N ILE A 78 15.09 69.23 -31.47
CA ILE A 78 15.88 69.05 -30.26
C ILE A 78 16.03 70.43 -29.62
N THR A 79 15.39 70.65 -28.47
CA THR A 79 15.77 71.74 -27.56
C THR A 79 17.04 71.34 -26.83
N SER A 80 18.11 72.11 -27.03
CA SER A 80 19.35 72.03 -26.24
C SER A 80 19.06 72.38 -24.78
N VAL A 81 19.08 71.37 -23.90
CA VAL A 81 19.08 71.62 -22.45
C VAL A 81 20.53 71.89 -22.04
N SER A 82 20.79 73.14 -21.67
CA SER A 82 22.04 73.56 -21.06
C SER A 82 22.26 72.78 -19.76
N VAL A 83 23.35 72.01 -19.69
CA VAL A 83 23.79 71.39 -18.45
C VAL A 83 24.36 72.49 -17.56
N ASN A 84 23.70 72.76 -16.44
CA ASN A 84 24.22 73.68 -15.43
C ASN A 84 25.45 73.03 -14.78
N GLU A 85 26.66 73.54 -15.04
CA GLU A 85 27.91 72.99 -14.48
C GLU A 85 27.95 73.01 -12.94
N SER A 86 27.08 73.81 -12.30
CA SER A 86 26.86 73.85 -10.85
C SER A 86 26.12 72.62 -10.28
N LEU A 87 25.55 71.75 -11.13
CA LEU A 87 24.98 70.46 -10.74
C LEU A 87 25.93 69.28 -10.99
N LEU A 88 27.13 69.54 -11.55
CA LEU A 88 28.18 68.55 -11.79
C LEU A 88 29.14 68.37 -10.60
N THR A 89 28.90 69.05 -9.49
CA THR A 89 29.55 68.71 -8.22
C THR A 89 29.04 67.34 -7.77
N PRO A 90 29.89 66.31 -7.62
CA PRO A 90 29.46 65.02 -7.12
C PRO A 90 28.88 65.24 -5.73
N LEU A 91 27.56 65.09 -5.59
CA LEU A 91 26.93 65.06 -4.28
C LEU A 91 27.50 63.82 -3.58
N ASN A 92 28.45 64.02 -2.67
CA ASN A 92 28.88 63.00 -1.71
C ASN A 92 27.73 62.78 -0.72
N LEU A 93 26.70 62.07 -1.21
CA LEU A 93 25.74 61.41 -0.35
C LEU A 93 26.50 60.22 0.21
N GLU A 94 27.13 60.37 1.37
CA GLU A 94 27.51 59.23 2.18
C GLU A 94 26.23 58.46 2.48
N ILE A 95 25.92 57.49 1.62
CA ILE A 95 24.76 56.62 1.78
C ILE A 95 25.03 55.87 3.07
N ASP A 96 24.17 56.09 4.07
CA ASP A 96 24.21 55.42 5.36
C ASP A 96 24.63 53.94 5.17
N PRO A 97 25.74 53.49 5.76
CA PRO A 97 26.24 52.14 5.57
C PRO A 97 25.18 51.09 5.92
N ASN A 98 24.25 51.42 6.83
CA ASN A 98 23.15 50.55 7.18
C ASN A 98 22.10 50.43 6.06
N ALA A 99 21.83 51.53 5.33
CA ALA A 99 20.94 51.52 4.17
C ALA A 99 21.57 50.79 2.96
N GLN A 100 22.89 50.82 2.81
CA GLN A 100 23.59 50.01 1.81
C GLN A 100 23.54 48.52 2.16
N CYS A 101 23.72 48.15 3.43
CA CYS A 101 23.59 46.77 3.89
C CYS A 101 22.20 46.21 3.62
N VAL A 102 21.13 46.94 3.97
CA VAL A 102 19.74 46.51 3.70
C VAL A 102 19.48 46.38 2.20
N LYS A 103 19.91 47.34 1.38
CA LYS A 103 19.77 47.23 -0.10
C LYS A 103 20.57 46.07 -0.69
N HIS A 104 21.74 45.77 -0.13
CA HIS A 104 22.53 44.62 -0.54
C HIS A 104 21.83 43.32 -0.16
N GLU A 105 21.25 43.24 1.03
CA GLU A 105 20.51 42.08 1.51
C GLU A 105 19.20 41.86 0.72
N GLU A 106 18.43 42.91 0.43
CA GLU A 106 17.28 42.86 -0.48
C GLU A 106 17.69 42.41 -1.88
N LYS A 107 18.82 42.90 -2.41
CA LYS A 107 19.36 42.49 -3.70
C LYS A 107 19.73 41.00 -3.71
N GLU A 108 20.34 40.49 -2.64
CA GLU A 108 20.65 39.06 -2.51
C GLU A 108 19.40 38.20 -2.34
N GLN A 109 18.38 38.68 -1.62
CA GLN A 109 17.08 38.01 -1.53
C GLN A 109 16.40 37.92 -2.90
N ILE A 110 16.36 39.02 -3.66
CA ILE A 110 15.79 39.05 -5.02
C ILE A 110 16.59 38.14 -5.96
N LYS A 111 17.91 38.09 -5.84
CA LYS A 111 18.75 37.13 -6.60
C LYS A 111 18.41 35.69 -6.23
N CYS A 112 18.29 35.36 -4.94
CA CYS A 112 17.92 34.02 -4.49
C CYS A 112 16.54 33.62 -5.02
N LEU A 113 15.58 34.55 -4.97
CA LEU A 113 14.24 34.36 -5.50
C LEU A 113 14.25 34.16 -7.02
N ASN A 114 15.02 34.96 -7.76
CA ASN A 114 15.18 34.83 -9.20
C ASN A 114 15.86 33.51 -9.59
N SER A 115 16.87 33.06 -8.84
CA SER A 115 17.49 31.74 -9.04
C SER A 115 16.49 30.60 -8.81
N ARG A 116 15.60 30.74 -7.81
CA ARG A 116 14.50 29.78 -7.59
C ARG A 116 13.46 29.82 -8.71
N PHE A 117 13.11 31.00 -9.23
CA PHE A 117 12.21 31.13 -10.37
C PHE A 117 12.82 30.56 -11.65
N ALA A 118 14.11 30.80 -11.90
CA ALA A 118 14.82 30.19 -13.03
C ALA A 118 14.78 28.65 -12.93
N ALA A 119 15.10 28.09 -11.76
CA ALA A 119 15.00 26.66 -11.52
C ALA A 119 13.58 26.10 -11.71
N PHE A 120 12.55 26.86 -11.31
CA PHE A 120 11.16 26.48 -11.53
C PHE A 120 10.77 26.52 -13.01
N ILE A 121 11.19 27.56 -13.75
CA ILE A 121 10.97 27.67 -15.19
C ILE A 121 11.65 26.50 -15.92
N ASP A 122 12.88 26.16 -15.54
CA ASP A 122 13.59 25.02 -16.12
C ASP A 122 12.88 23.70 -15.83
N LYS A 123 12.32 23.55 -14.62
CA LYS A 123 11.52 22.38 -14.26
C LYS A 123 10.23 22.29 -15.07
N VAL A 124 9.54 23.42 -15.27
CA VAL A 124 8.33 23.48 -16.11
C VAL A 124 8.67 23.13 -17.56
N ARG A 125 9.74 23.69 -18.13
CA ARG A 125 10.21 23.35 -19.49
C ARG A 125 10.57 21.88 -19.63
N PHE A 126 11.25 21.29 -18.64
CA PHE A 126 11.55 19.87 -18.62
C PHE A 126 10.28 19.01 -18.61
N LEU A 127 9.29 19.38 -17.78
CA LEU A 127 8.01 18.68 -17.72
C LEU A 127 7.19 18.84 -19.02
N GLU A 128 7.21 20.02 -19.64
CA GLU A 128 6.59 20.26 -20.94
C GLU A 128 7.23 19.41 -22.05
N GLN A 129 8.57 19.28 -22.04
CA GLN A 129 9.28 18.40 -22.97
C GLN A 129 8.92 16.92 -22.74
N GLN A 130 8.84 16.48 -21.49
CA GLN A 130 8.40 15.12 -21.17
C GLN A 130 6.96 14.87 -21.60
N ASN A 131 6.06 15.83 -21.39
CA ASN A 131 4.67 15.72 -21.84
C ASN A 131 4.58 15.62 -23.36
N LYS A 132 5.34 16.43 -24.13
CA LYS A 132 5.42 16.28 -25.59
C LYS A 132 5.95 14.91 -26.03
N LEU A 133 6.93 14.35 -25.32
CA LEU A 133 7.44 13.01 -25.60
C LEU A 133 6.38 11.94 -25.32
N LEU A 134 5.63 12.07 -24.23
CA LEU A 134 4.53 11.16 -23.90
C LEU A 134 3.38 11.29 -24.90
N GLU A 135 3.07 12.49 -25.35
CA GLU A 135 2.03 12.77 -26.34
C GLU A 135 2.39 12.20 -27.72
N THR A 136 3.64 12.35 -28.15
CA THR A 136 4.13 11.71 -29.39
C THR A 136 4.17 10.18 -29.29
N LYS A 137 4.58 9.61 -28.15
CA LYS A 137 4.47 8.17 -27.90
C LYS A 137 3.02 7.69 -27.94
N TRP A 138 2.11 8.44 -27.31
CA TRP A 138 0.68 8.15 -27.31
C TRP A 138 0.12 8.13 -28.74
N GLN A 139 0.41 9.16 -29.54
CA GLN A 139 0.04 9.21 -30.96
C GLN A 139 0.61 8.04 -31.75
N PHE A 140 1.86 7.63 -31.48
CA PHE A 140 2.47 6.47 -32.13
C PHE A 140 1.74 5.16 -31.80
N TYR A 141 1.33 4.97 -30.54
CA TYR A 141 0.51 3.81 -30.14
C TYR A 141 -0.90 3.86 -30.72
N GLN A 142 -1.50 5.04 -30.80
CA GLN A 142 -2.83 5.22 -31.39
C GLN A 142 -2.81 4.96 -32.90
N ASN A 143 -1.78 5.41 -33.60
CA ASN A 143 -1.56 5.11 -35.03
C ASN A 143 -1.25 3.63 -35.26
N ARG A 144 -0.59 2.93 -34.33
CA ARG A 144 -0.42 1.47 -34.37
C ARG A 144 -1.76 0.72 -34.27
N LYS A 145 -2.73 1.22 -33.49
CA LYS A 145 -4.08 0.63 -33.43
C LYS A 145 -4.90 0.90 -34.69
N CYS A 146 -4.64 1.98 -35.42
CA CYS A 146 -5.30 2.26 -36.71
C CYS A 146 -4.82 1.32 -37.85
N CYS A 147 -3.68 0.65 -37.66
CA CYS A 147 -3.17 -0.40 -38.54
C CYS A 147 -3.41 -1.80 -37.95
N GLU A 148 -4.54 -2.03 -37.26
CA GLU A 148 -5.07 -3.39 -37.17
C GLU A 148 -5.40 -3.84 -38.59
N SER A 149 -4.47 -4.60 -39.19
CA SER A 149 -4.72 -5.36 -40.39
C SER A 149 -6.03 -6.13 -40.18
N ASN A 150 -7.00 -5.91 -41.05
CA ASN A 150 -8.30 -6.52 -40.99
C ASN A 150 -8.14 -8.05 -41.24
N LEU A 151 -7.80 -8.79 -40.19
CA LEU A 151 -7.52 -10.22 -40.21
C LEU A 151 -8.79 -11.07 -40.02
N GLU A 152 -9.93 -10.44 -39.74
CA GLU A 152 -11.24 -11.08 -39.61
C GLU A 152 -11.58 -12.05 -40.78
N PRO A 153 -11.35 -11.68 -42.06
CA PRO A 153 -11.63 -12.58 -43.19
C PRO A 153 -10.72 -13.81 -43.23
N LEU A 154 -9.49 -13.72 -42.71
CA LEU A 154 -8.53 -14.83 -42.63
C LEU A 154 -8.92 -15.83 -41.53
N PHE A 155 -9.48 -15.34 -40.43
CA PHE A 155 -9.98 -16.19 -39.33
C PHE A 155 -11.33 -16.84 -39.66
N GLU A 156 -12.19 -16.19 -40.43
CA GLU A 156 -13.43 -16.79 -40.94
C GLU A 156 -13.14 -17.90 -41.97
N GLY A 157 -12.14 -17.72 -42.84
CA GLY A 157 -11.65 -18.77 -43.74
C GLY A 157 -11.11 -20.00 -43.02
N ARG A 158 -10.46 -19.82 -41.85
CA ARG A 158 -9.97 -20.93 -41.01
C ARG A 158 -11.08 -21.67 -40.25
N ARG A 159 -12.18 -21.00 -39.87
CA ARG A 159 -13.33 -21.65 -39.19
C ARG A 159 -14.18 -22.51 -40.12
N ARG A 160 -14.09 -22.31 -41.45
CA ARG A 160 -14.83 -23.07 -42.46
C ARG A 160 -14.14 -24.38 -42.89
N VAL A 161 -12.94 -24.68 -42.40
CA VAL A 161 -12.24 -25.94 -42.69
C VAL A 161 -12.62 -26.98 -41.63
N PRO A 162 -13.29 -28.09 -41.99
CA PRO A 162 -13.58 -29.16 -41.05
C PRO A 162 -12.27 -29.75 -40.52
N TRP A 163 -12.12 -29.75 -39.20
CA TRP A 163 -11.20 -30.59 -38.40
C TRP A 163 -9.83 -30.90 -39.03
N ARG A 164 -8.80 -30.14 -38.63
CA ARG A 164 -7.42 -30.59 -38.83
C ARG A 164 -7.16 -31.84 -37.97
N PRO A 165 -6.63 -32.95 -38.54
CA PRO A 165 -6.21 -34.13 -37.76
C PRO A 165 -5.19 -33.79 -36.65
N ASP A 166 -4.51 -32.66 -36.77
CA ASP A 166 -3.53 -32.15 -35.82
C ASP A 166 -4.13 -31.52 -34.56
N SER A 167 -5.45 -31.35 -34.45
CA SER A 167 -6.07 -30.73 -33.26
C SER A 167 -5.81 -31.53 -31.99
N GLY A 168 -5.80 -32.87 -32.07
CA GLY A 168 -5.46 -33.74 -30.94
C GLY A 168 -3.97 -33.66 -30.59
N ARG A 169 -3.09 -33.62 -31.61
CA ARG A 169 -1.63 -33.47 -31.41
C ARG A 169 -1.31 -32.13 -30.75
N LEU A 170 -1.88 -31.04 -31.25
CA LEU A 170 -1.71 -29.70 -30.69
C LEU A 170 -2.29 -29.59 -29.27
N ALA A 171 -3.41 -30.25 -28.97
CA ALA A 171 -3.94 -30.31 -27.61
C ALA A 171 -3.02 -31.10 -26.67
N SER A 172 -2.45 -32.22 -27.12
CA SER A 172 -1.47 -32.97 -26.32
C SER A 172 -0.16 -32.20 -26.13
N GLU A 173 0.31 -31.46 -27.14
CA GLU A 173 1.48 -30.58 -27.03
C GLU A 173 1.20 -29.42 -26.06
N LEU A 174 0.01 -28.81 -26.11
CA LEU A 174 -0.41 -27.76 -25.19
C LEU A 174 -0.47 -28.29 -23.75
N ASN A 175 -1.09 -29.45 -23.53
CA ASN A 175 -1.17 -30.07 -22.21
C ASN A 175 0.23 -30.43 -21.68
N HIS A 176 1.11 -30.97 -22.54
CA HIS A 176 2.48 -31.29 -22.17
C HIS A 176 3.27 -30.03 -21.78
N VAL A 177 3.19 -28.95 -22.57
CA VAL A 177 3.83 -27.67 -22.25
C VAL A 177 3.25 -27.08 -20.96
N GLN A 178 1.94 -27.21 -20.74
CA GLN A 178 1.29 -26.75 -19.52
C GLN A 178 1.73 -27.54 -18.29
N GLU A 179 1.82 -28.87 -18.37
CA GLU A 179 2.34 -29.72 -17.29
C GLU A 179 3.80 -29.38 -16.95
N VAL A 180 4.63 -29.18 -17.96
CA VAL A 180 6.03 -28.76 -17.77
C VAL A 180 6.10 -27.38 -17.11
N LEU A 181 5.25 -26.43 -17.52
CA LEU A 181 5.18 -25.09 -16.95
C LEU A 181 4.69 -25.12 -15.50
N GLU A 182 3.68 -25.93 -15.19
CA GLU A 182 3.21 -26.16 -13.82
C GLU A 182 4.30 -26.82 -12.96
N GLY A 183 5.06 -27.76 -13.52
CA GLY A 183 6.23 -28.36 -12.87
C GLY A 183 7.33 -27.34 -12.56
N TYR A 184 7.65 -26.43 -13.49
CA TYR A 184 8.59 -25.35 -13.23
C TYR A 184 8.07 -24.32 -12.23
N LYS A 185 6.77 -24.00 -12.27
CA LYS A 185 6.13 -23.13 -11.30
C LYS A 185 6.22 -23.71 -9.89
N LYS A 186 5.92 -25.00 -9.71
CA LYS A 186 6.04 -25.69 -8.43
C LYS A 186 7.48 -25.68 -7.91
N LYS A 187 8.46 -25.99 -8.76
CA LYS A 187 9.89 -25.90 -8.40
C LYS A 187 10.29 -24.49 -7.98
N TYR A 188 9.80 -23.47 -8.67
CA TYR A 188 10.06 -22.08 -8.31
C TYR A 188 9.46 -21.72 -6.94
N GLU A 189 8.22 -22.14 -6.68
CA GLU A 189 7.57 -21.94 -5.37
C GLU A 189 8.33 -22.66 -4.24
N GLU A 190 8.78 -23.90 -4.48
CA GLU A 190 9.63 -24.66 -3.56
C GLU A 190 10.96 -23.93 -3.29
N GLU A 191 11.68 -23.49 -4.33
CA GLU A 191 12.93 -22.72 -4.19
C GLU A 191 12.73 -21.39 -3.45
N VAL A 192 11.63 -20.68 -3.69
CA VAL A 192 11.29 -19.47 -2.94
C VAL A 192 11.06 -19.79 -1.47
N SER A 193 10.36 -20.89 -1.16
CA SER A 193 10.12 -21.31 0.22
C SER A 193 11.43 -21.72 0.93
N LEU A 194 12.30 -22.47 0.26
CA LEU A 194 13.61 -22.88 0.76
C LEU A 194 14.54 -21.68 0.97
N ARG A 195 14.51 -20.71 0.05
CA ARG A 195 15.23 -19.45 0.20
C ARG A 195 14.75 -18.68 1.42
N ALA A 196 13.44 -18.58 1.63
CA ALA A 196 12.88 -17.90 2.80
C ALA A 196 13.28 -18.59 4.11
N THR A 197 13.29 -19.93 4.17
CA THR A 197 13.77 -20.67 5.35
C THR A 197 15.26 -20.43 5.59
N ALA A 198 16.10 -20.50 4.56
CA ALA A 198 17.54 -20.25 4.67
C ALA A 198 17.85 -18.80 5.08
N GLU A 199 17.11 -17.81 4.57
CA GLU A 199 17.24 -16.41 4.99
C GLU A 199 16.84 -16.21 6.46
N ASN A 200 15.78 -16.89 6.93
CA ASN A 200 15.39 -16.87 8.34
C ASN A 200 16.45 -17.51 9.24
N GLU A 201 17.01 -18.66 8.85
CA GLU A 201 18.11 -19.33 9.56
C GLU A 201 19.36 -18.45 9.61
N PHE A 202 19.71 -17.80 8.50
CA PHE A 202 20.84 -16.86 8.45
C PHE A 202 20.64 -15.68 9.41
N VAL A 203 19.44 -15.11 9.46
CA VAL A 203 19.12 -14.02 10.42
C VAL A 203 19.21 -14.50 11.87
N ALA A 204 18.76 -15.73 12.16
CA ALA A 204 18.89 -16.32 13.49
C ALA A 204 20.37 -16.54 13.85
N LEU A 205 21.16 -17.14 12.96
CA LEU A 205 22.58 -17.37 13.15
C LEU A 205 23.34 -16.05 13.36
N LYS A 206 22.98 -14.99 12.63
CA LYS A 206 23.55 -13.66 12.82
C LYS A 206 23.29 -13.13 14.23
N LYS A 207 22.06 -13.26 14.75
CA LYS A 207 21.74 -12.86 16.13
C LYS A 207 22.52 -13.68 17.15
N ASP A 208 22.69 -14.98 16.93
CA ASP A 208 23.45 -15.85 17.82
C ASP A 208 24.93 -15.48 17.83
N VAL A 209 25.51 -15.15 16.67
CA VAL A 209 26.86 -14.62 16.52
C VAL A 209 27.02 -13.30 17.27
N ASP A 210 26.10 -12.35 17.09
CA ASP A 210 26.12 -11.06 17.81
C ASP A 210 26.05 -11.28 19.34
N CYS A 211 25.18 -12.18 19.80
CA CYS A 211 25.09 -12.54 21.22
C CYS A 211 26.37 -13.21 21.74
N ALA A 212 27.02 -14.05 20.94
CA ALA A 212 28.29 -14.68 21.30
C ALA A 212 29.42 -13.65 21.38
N TYR A 213 29.46 -12.68 20.46
CA TYR A 213 30.42 -11.57 20.51
C TYR A 213 30.24 -10.70 21.76
N LEU A 214 29.01 -10.36 22.14
CA LEU A 214 28.74 -9.62 23.38
C LEU A 214 29.19 -10.39 24.63
N ARG A 215 28.88 -11.69 24.71
CA ARG A 215 29.34 -12.53 25.83
C ARG A 215 30.86 -12.62 25.88
N LYS A 216 31.51 -12.70 24.71
CA LYS A 216 32.97 -12.71 24.62
C LYS A 216 33.54 -11.39 25.16
N SER A 217 33.03 -10.24 24.72
CA SER A 217 33.52 -8.94 25.21
C SER A 217 33.30 -8.76 26.71
N ASP A 218 32.18 -9.23 27.26
CA ASP A 218 31.93 -9.19 28.71
C ASP A 218 32.94 -10.05 29.47
N LEU A 219 33.26 -11.24 28.97
CA LEU A 219 34.27 -12.12 29.56
C LEU A 219 35.69 -11.54 29.46
N GLU A 220 36.03 -10.90 28.35
CA GLU A 220 37.31 -10.19 28.18
C GLU A 220 37.44 -9.03 29.18
N ALA A 221 36.41 -8.21 29.33
CA ALA A 221 36.39 -7.13 30.32
C ALA A 221 36.51 -7.64 31.77
N ASN A 222 35.84 -8.75 32.10
CA ASN A 222 35.98 -9.39 33.42
C ASN A 222 37.40 -9.93 33.65
N ALA A 223 38.03 -10.51 32.62
CA ALA A 223 39.41 -10.98 32.71
C ALA A 223 40.39 -9.81 32.92
N GLU A 224 40.20 -8.69 32.20
CA GLU A 224 40.98 -7.47 32.39
C GLU A 224 40.81 -6.91 33.81
N ALA A 225 39.59 -6.82 34.33
CA ALA A 225 39.34 -6.38 35.70
C ALA A 225 40.04 -7.26 36.76
N LEU A 226 40.01 -8.59 36.58
CA LEU A 226 40.73 -9.51 37.48
C LEU A 226 42.25 -9.35 37.39
N ILE A 227 42.79 -9.07 36.20
CA ILE A 227 44.21 -8.77 36.02
C ILE A 227 44.58 -7.47 36.75
N GLU A 228 43.75 -6.44 36.66
CA GLU A 228 43.94 -5.19 37.38
C GLU A 228 43.92 -5.40 38.90
N GLU A 229 43.00 -6.21 39.42
CA GLU A 229 42.92 -6.56 40.84
C GLU A 229 44.17 -7.32 41.32
N ILE A 230 44.64 -8.32 40.56
CA ILE A 230 45.89 -9.03 40.86
C ILE A 230 47.07 -8.06 40.90
N ASN A 231 47.16 -7.14 39.94
CA ASN A 231 48.23 -6.14 39.89
C ASN A 231 48.15 -5.17 41.07
N PHE A 232 46.94 -4.76 41.47
CA PHE A 232 46.73 -3.94 42.66
C PHE A 232 47.21 -4.65 43.92
N LEU A 233 46.82 -5.91 44.13
CA LEU A 233 47.24 -6.70 45.29
C LEU A 233 48.75 -6.91 45.33
N ARG A 234 49.38 -7.18 44.18
CA ARG A 234 50.85 -7.29 44.10
C ARG A 234 51.54 -6.00 44.55
N ARG A 235 51.10 -4.84 44.05
CA ARG A 235 51.64 -3.54 44.46
C ARG A 235 51.42 -3.27 45.94
N LEU A 236 50.25 -3.62 46.46
CA LEU A 236 49.92 -3.47 47.88
C LEU A 236 50.86 -4.29 48.76
N TYR A 237 51.07 -5.57 48.43
CA TYR A 237 51.98 -6.44 49.17
C TYR A 237 53.45 -6.02 49.04
N GLU A 238 53.88 -5.53 47.87
CA GLU A 238 55.22 -4.95 47.72
C GLU A 238 55.43 -3.75 48.65
N GLU A 239 54.43 -2.89 48.78
CA GLU A 239 54.51 -1.73 49.65
C GLU A 239 54.47 -2.11 51.13
N GLU A 240 53.64 -3.08 51.51
CA GLU A 240 53.61 -3.63 52.86
C GLU A 240 54.96 -4.24 53.25
N ILE A 241 55.58 -5.01 52.35
CA ILE A 241 56.93 -5.57 52.54
C ILE A 241 57.97 -4.44 52.69
N ARG A 242 57.87 -3.35 51.93
CA ARG A 242 58.77 -2.19 52.07
C ARG A 242 58.63 -1.53 53.44
N VAL A 243 57.40 -1.32 53.91
CA VAL A 243 57.13 -0.74 55.23
C VAL A 243 57.66 -1.63 56.35
N LEU A 244 57.41 -2.95 56.27
CA LEU A 244 57.92 -3.90 57.26
C LEU A 244 59.46 -3.93 57.28
N ASN A 245 60.12 -3.91 56.12
CA ASN A 245 61.57 -3.83 56.04
C ASN A 245 62.12 -2.53 56.62
N ALA A 246 61.47 -1.39 56.37
CA ALA A 246 61.83 -0.12 56.99
C ALA A 246 61.72 -0.20 58.52
N HIS A 247 60.61 -0.77 59.03
CA HIS A 247 60.41 -0.94 60.47
C HIS A 247 61.47 -1.85 61.12
N ILE A 248 61.84 -2.95 60.48
CA ILE A 248 62.92 -3.84 60.95
C ILE A 248 64.26 -3.09 60.96
N SER A 249 64.53 -2.28 59.94
CA SER A 249 65.76 -1.47 59.82
C SER A 249 65.83 -0.42 60.94
N ASP A 250 64.73 0.29 61.20
CA ASP A 250 64.63 1.31 62.25
C ASP A 250 64.80 0.72 63.66
N THR A 251 64.30 -0.50 63.87
CA THR A 251 64.42 -1.21 65.16
C THR A 251 65.81 -1.85 65.36
N SER A 252 66.62 -1.98 64.30
CA SER A 252 67.97 -2.55 64.36
C SER A 252 69.05 -1.60 64.90
N VAL A 253 68.68 -0.36 65.25
CA VAL A 253 69.55 0.55 65.98
C VAL A 253 69.65 0.06 67.43
N ILE A 254 70.75 -0.62 67.77
CA ILE A 254 71.08 -0.99 69.15
C ILE A 254 71.34 0.30 69.94
N VAL A 255 70.28 0.87 70.51
CA VAL A 255 70.37 2.01 71.42
C VAL A 255 70.83 1.48 72.77
N LYS A 256 72.12 1.66 73.07
CA LYS A 256 72.59 1.63 74.46
C LYS A 256 72.10 2.92 75.13
N MET A 257 70.91 2.85 75.74
CA MET A 257 70.37 3.95 76.53
C MET A 257 71.00 3.94 77.92
N ASP A 258 71.94 4.85 78.15
CA ASP A 258 72.31 5.27 79.50
C ASP A 258 71.22 6.23 80.03
N ASN A 259 70.05 5.68 80.35
CA ASN A 259 68.94 6.41 80.96
C ASN A 259 69.16 6.55 82.46
N SER A 260 70.00 7.52 82.85
CA SER A 260 70.10 7.99 84.23
C SER A 260 69.36 9.32 84.38
N ARG A 261 68.03 9.25 84.31
CA ARG A 261 67.13 10.28 84.83
C ARG A 261 66.03 9.55 85.58
N ASP A 262 65.78 9.94 86.83
CA ASP A 262 64.67 9.40 87.62
C ASP A 262 63.38 9.54 86.81
N LEU A 263 62.85 8.39 86.38
CA LEU A 263 61.59 8.29 85.66
C LEU A 263 60.47 8.39 86.68
N ASN A 264 59.62 9.41 86.54
CA ASN A 264 58.40 9.48 87.32
C ASN A 264 57.43 8.40 86.83
N MET A 265 57.48 7.25 87.49
CA MET A 265 56.70 6.07 87.14
C MET A 265 55.19 6.33 87.19
N ASP A 266 54.73 7.22 88.07
CA ASP A 266 53.30 7.54 88.22
C ASP A 266 52.76 8.29 87.00
N CYS A 267 53.53 9.23 86.43
CA CYS A 267 53.16 9.93 85.20
C CYS A 267 53.07 8.99 84.00
N ILE A 268 54.04 8.08 83.85
CA ILE A 268 54.06 7.11 82.74
C ILE A 268 52.90 6.12 82.86
N VAL A 269 52.62 5.63 84.07
CA VAL A 269 51.47 4.73 84.31
C VAL A 269 50.14 5.45 84.07
N ALA A 270 50.01 6.72 84.45
CA ALA A 270 48.82 7.52 84.17
C ALA A 270 48.63 7.76 82.66
N GLU A 271 49.71 8.03 81.92
CA GLU A 271 49.67 8.21 80.46
C GLU A 271 49.33 6.90 79.73
N ILE A 272 49.91 5.77 80.14
CA ILE A 272 49.55 4.45 79.61
C ILE A 272 48.06 4.14 79.87
N LYS A 273 47.56 4.39 81.08
CA LYS A 273 46.14 4.21 81.40
C LYS A 273 45.25 5.09 80.53
N ALA A 274 45.59 6.37 80.37
CA ALA A 274 44.86 7.28 79.50
C ALA A 274 44.86 6.81 78.04
N GLN A 275 45.97 6.27 77.53
CA GLN A 275 46.02 5.70 76.17
C GLN A 275 45.16 4.44 76.05
N TYR A 276 45.14 3.54 77.04
CA TYR A 276 44.26 2.38 77.03
C TYR A 276 42.78 2.77 77.07
N ASP A 277 42.42 3.75 77.91
CA ASP A 277 41.05 4.25 78.00
C ASP A 277 40.62 4.93 76.69
N ASP A 278 41.51 5.69 76.06
CA ASP A 278 41.28 6.31 74.76
C ASP A 278 41.10 5.25 73.66
N ILE A 279 42.01 4.28 73.56
CA ILE A 279 41.90 3.15 72.61
C ILE A 279 40.59 2.38 72.81
N ALA A 280 40.23 2.08 74.05
CA ALA A 280 38.97 1.39 74.37
C ALA A 280 37.74 2.24 74.01
N SER A 281 37.81 3.56 74.20
CA SER A 281 36.74 4.49 73.82
C SER A 281 36.58 4.59 72.30
N ARG A 282 37.69 4.70 71.55
CA ARG A 282 37.70 4.74 70.09
C ARG A 282 37.19 3.43 69.50
N SER A 283 37.66 2.28 69.99
CA SER A 283 37.19 0.97 69.55
C SER A 283 35.68 0.80 69.74
N ARG A 284 35.13 1.29 70.87
CA ARG A 284 33.68 1.29 71.11
C ARG A 284 32.94 2.21 70.14
N ALA A 285 33.42 3.44 69.94
CA ALA A 285 32.80 4.39 69.03
C ALA A 285 32.84 3.91 67.56
N GLU A 286 33.94 3.29 67.15
CA GLU A 286 34.11 2.67 65.84
C GLU A 286 33.10 1.53 65.64
N ALA A 287 33.01 0.60 66.61
CA ALA A 287 32.04 -0.49 66.57
C ALA A 287 30.60 0.03 66.50
N GLU A 288 30.22 1.01 67.32
CA GLU A 288 28.90 1.61 67.27
C GLU A 288 28.61 2.30 65.93
N SER A 289 29.58 3.06 65.39
CA SER A 289 29.43 3.71 64.08
C SER A 289 29.28 2.69 62.95
N TRP A 290 30.01 1.57 63.04
CA TRP A 290 29.94 0.46 62.10
C TRP A 290 28.56 -0.21 62.16
N TYR A 291 28.05 -0.50 63.36
CA TYR A 291 26.70 -1.04 63.53
C TYR A 291 25.61 -0.08 63.04
N ARG A 292 25.71 1.22 63.35
CA ARG A 292 24.76 2.23 62.84
C ARG A 292 24.75 2.25 61.31
N SER A 293 25.93 2.32 60.69
CA SER A 293 26.09 2.31 59.23
C SER A 293 25.46 1.05 58.62
N LYS A 294 25.71 -0.13 59.20
CA LYS A 294 25.09 -1.39 58.74
C LYS A 294 23.57 -1.41 58.90
N CYS A 295 23.03 -0.88 59.99
CA CYS A 295 21.59 -0.74 60.18
C CYS A 295 20.96 0.21 59.16
N GLU A 296 21.62 1.32 58.84
CA GLU A 296 21.17 2.29 57.83
C GLU A 296 21.21 1.70 56.42
N GLU A 297 22.28 0.98 56.07
CA GLU A 297 22.41 0.27 54.81
C GLU A 297 21.28 -0.75 54.63
N MET A 298 20.99 -1.55 55.67
CA MET A 298 19.89 -2.51 55.66
C MET A 298 18.52 -1.83 55.53
N LYS A 299 18.30 -0.70 56.21
CA LYS A 299 17.05 0.07 56.05
C LYS A 299 16.91 0.58 54.63
N ALA A 300 17.99 1.09 54.03
CA ALA A 300 18.00 1.59 52.66
C ALA A 300 17.76 0.48 51.62
N THR A 301 18.30 -0.74 51.82
CA THR A 301 18.01 -1.88 50.92
C THR A 301 16.55 -2.31 51.02
N VAL A 302 15.99 -2.40 52.24
CA VAL A 302 14.57 -2.75 52.45
C VAL A 302 13.64 -1.74 51.76
N ILE A 303 13.92 -0.43 51.87
CA ILE A 303 13.14 0.61 51.20
C ILE A 303 13.23 0.44 49.67
N ARG A 304 14.44 0.28 49.12
CA ARG A 304 14.65 0.06 47.68
C ARG A 304 13.93 -1.19 47.15
N HIS A 305 13.93 -2.27 47.92
CA HIS A 305 13.19 -3.49 47.58
C HIS A 305 11.68 -3.27 47.64
N GLY A 306 11.18 -2.58 48.66
CA GLY A 306 9.77 -2.20 48.77
C GLY A 306 9.28 -1.33 47.61
N GLU A 307 10.08 -0.33 47.20
CA GLU A 307 9.78 0.50 46.03
C GLU A 307 9.80 -0.29 44.72
N THR A 308 10.74 -1.23 44.57
CA THR A 308 10.82 -2.09 43.39
C THR A 308 9.61 -3.00 43.29
N LEU A 309 9.17 -3.58 44.41
CA LEU A 309 7.94 -4.38 44.47
C LEU A 309 6.69 -3.54 44.18
N ARG A 310 6.64 -2.29 44.66
CA ARG A 310 5.55 -1.36 44.33
C ARG A 310 5.52 -1.05 42.82
N ARG A 311 6.68 -0.74 42.22
CA ARG A 311 6.79 -0.49 40.78
C ARG A 311 6.34 -1.69 39.93
N THR A 312 6.80 -2.89 40.25
CA THR A 312 6.38 -4.09 39.51
C THR A 312 4.88 -4.38 39.69
N LYS A 313 4.32 -4.14 40.88
CA LYS A 313 2.86 -4.24 41.10
C LYS A 313 2.08 -3.23 40.25
N GLU A 314 2.57 -2.01 40.12
CA GLU A 314 1.96 -0.98 39.26
C GLU A 314 2.02 -1.36 37.78
N GLU A 315 3.15 -1.88 37.31
CA GLU A 315 3.30 -2.40 35.95
C GLU A 315 2.34 -3.56 35.67
N ILE A 316 2.23 -4.52 36.61
CA ILE A 316 1.26 -5.62 36.50
C ILE A 316 -0.18 -5.09 36.41
N ASN A 317 -0.52 -4.08 37.22
CA ASN A 317 -1.85 -3.48 37.18
C ASN A 317 -2.11 -2.76 35.84
N GLU A 318 -1.12 -2.08 35.27
CA GLU A 318 -1.27 -1.42 33.98
C GLU A 318 -1.40 -2.42 32.83
N LEU A 319 -0.59 -3.49 32.85
CA LEU A 319 -0.72 -4.60 31.91
C LEU A 319 -2.10 -5.26 32.03
N ASN A 320 -2.62 -5.47 33.23
CA ASN A 320 -3.97 -5.98 33.43
C ASN A 320 -5.05 -5.05 32.85
N ARG A 321 -4.92 -3.73 33.01
CA ARG A 321 -5.82 -2.76 32.38
C ARG A 321 -5.72 -2.78 30.86
N MET A 322 -4.53 -2.96 30.31
CA MET A 322 -4.31 -3.09 28.87
C MET A 322 -4.95 -4.37 28.33
N ILE A 323 -4.78 -5.51 29.02
CA ILE A 323 -5.41 -6.78 28.68
C ILE A 323 -6.94 -6.65 28.66
N GLN A 324 -7.53 -6.01 29.68
CA GLN A 324 -8.98 -5.77 29.74
C GLN A 324 -9.48 -4.92 28.57
N ARG A 325 -8.77 -3.83 28.24
CA ARG A 325 -9.10 -2.97 27.08
C ARG A 325 -9.02 -3.75 25.76
N LEU A 326 -7.93 -4.46 25.53
CA LEU A 326 -7.74 -5.26 24.32
C LEU A 326 -8.78 -6.38 24.21
N THR A 327 -9.16 -7.00 25.33
CA THR A 327 -10.21 -8.02 25.35
C THR A 327 -11.57 -7.41 24.98
N ALA A 328 -11.90 -6.22 25.50
CA ALA A 328 -13.11 -5.51 25.12
C ALA A 328 -13.12 -5.10 23.63
N GLU A 329 -11.98 -4.67 23.09
CA GLU A 329 -11.83 -4.36 21.66
C GLU A 329 -12.03 -5.61 20.79
N VAL A 330 -11.47 -6.75 21.19
CA VAL A 330 -11.66 -8.04 20.50
C VAL A 330 -13.12 -8.47 20.52
N GLU A 331 -13.81 -8.38 21.66
CA GLU A 331 -15.22 -8.73 21.75
C GLU A 331 -16.11 -7.77 20.95
N ASN A 332 -15.78 -6.48 20.91
CA ASN A 332 -16.48 -5.52 20.05
C ASN A 332 -16.27 -5.84 18.55
N ALA A 333 -15.04 -6.15 18.14
CA ALA A 333 -14.74 -6.55 16.77
C ALA A 333 -15.47 -7.85 16.36
N LYS A 334 -15.53 -8.85 17.25
CA LYS A 334 -16.34 -10.07 17.05
C LYS A 334 -17.83 -9.75 16.89
N CYS A 335 -18.36 -8.87 17.73
CA CYS A 335 -19.76 -8.41 17.61
C CYS A 335 -20.01 -7.69 16.28
N GLN A 336 -19.06 -6.90 15.78
CA GLN A 336 -19.16 -6.27 14.47
C GLN A 336 -19.10 -7.30 13.33
N ASN A 337 -18.19 -8.27 13.38
CA ASN A 337 -18.11 -9.33 12.37
C ASN A 337 -19.42 -10.13 12.28
N THR A 338 -19.96 -10.58 13.41
CA THR A 338 -21.24 -11.32 13.42
C THR A 338 -22.41 -10.47 12.88
N LYS A 339 -22.44 -9.16 13.15
CA LYS A 339 -23.42 -8.24 12.54
C LYS A 339 -23.23 -8.11 11.02
N LEU A 340 -21.99 -8.06 10.54
CA LEU A 340 -21.73 -7.99 9.10
C LEU A 340 -22.03 -9.32 8.41
N GLU A 341 -21.68 -10.46 9.00
CA GLU A 341 -22.03 -11.80 8.49
C GLU A 341 -23.55 -11.99 8.39
N THR A 342 -24.29 -11.57 9.40
CA THR A 342 -25.76 -11.60 9.35
C THR A 342 -26.34 -10.65 8.28
N ALA A 343 -25.76 -9.46 8.10
CA ALA A 343 -26.17 -8.55 7.03
C ALA A 343 -25.84 -9.11 5.63
N VAL A 344 -24.68 -9.74 5.45
CA VAL A 344 -24.28 -10.39 4.19
C VAL A 344 -25.24 -11.53 3.86
N THR A 345 -25.48 -12.45 4.80
CA THR A 345 -26.39 -13.58 4.58
C THR A 345 -27.83 -13.12 4.28
N GLN A 346 -28.30 -12.05 4.92
CA GLN A 346 -29.60 -11.44 4.58
C GLN A 346 -29.61 -10.85 3.16
N ALA A 347 -28.57 -10.13 2.76
CA ALA A 347 -28.46 -9.56 1.43
C ALA A 347 -28.37 -10.66 0.34
N GLU A 348 -27.63 -11.74 0.61
CA GLU A 348 -27.54 -12.92 -0.27
C GLU A 348 -28.91 -13.58 -0.44
N GLN A 349 -29.64 -13.83 0.66
CA GLN A 349 -30.99 -14.40 0.62
C GLN A 349 -31.98 -13.52 -0.15
N GLN A 350 -31.93 -12.20 0.07
CA GLN A 350 -32.75 -11.24 -0.68
C GLN A 350 -32.40 -11.24 -2.17
N GLY A 351 -31.11 -11.30 -2.51
CA GLY A 351 -30.63 -11.39 -3.88
C GLY A 351 -31.07 -12.68 -4.58
N GLU A 352 -30.97 -13.82 -3.88
CA GLU A 352 -31.41 -15.12 -4.39
C GLU A 352 -32.94 -15.15 -4.60
N ALA A 353 -33.71 -14.60 -3.67
CA ALA A 353 -35.16 -14.44 -3.82
C ALA A 353 -35.51 -13.58 -5.05
N ALA A 354 -34.84 -12.45 -5.26
CA ALA A 354 -35.06 -11.61 -6.44
C ALA A 354 -34.69 -12.32 -7.76
N LEU A 355 -33.59 -13.08 -7.76
CA LEU A 355 -33.17 -13.86 -8.93
C LEU A 355 -34.14 -14.99 -9.26
N SER A 356 -34.66 -15.69 -8.24
CA SER A 356 -35.65 -16.75 -8.43
C SER A 356 -36.98 -16.21 -8.98
N ASP A 357 -37.45 -15.07 -8.48
CA ASP A 357 -38.63 -14.37 -9.02
C ASP A 357 -38.42 -13.95 -10.48
N ALA A 358 -37.26 -13.35 -10.81
CA ALA A 358 -36.93 -12.99 -12.18
C ALA A 358 -36.86 -14.21 -13.12
N ARG A 359 -36.29 -15.34 -12.66
CA ARG A 359 -36.27 -16.60 -13.42
C ARG A 359 -37.66 -17.17 -13.64
N CYS A 360 -38.53 -17.10 -12.63
CA CYS A 360 -39.93 -17.55 -12.75
C CYS A 360 -40.67 -16.73 -13.81
N LYS A 361 -40.58 -15.39 -13.75
CA LYS A 361 -41.16 -14.48 -14.76
C LYS A 361 -40.62 -14.74 -16.17
N LEU A 362 -39.33 -15.01 -16.29
CA LEU A 362 -38.72 -15.35 -17.58
C LEU A 362 -39.31 -16.66 -18.13
N ALA A 363 -39.42 -17.70 -17.30
CA ALA A 363 -40.01 -18.97 -17.71
C ALA A 363 -41.50 -18.82 -18.12
N GLU A 364 -42.28 -18.00 -17.40
CA GLU A 364 -43.66 -17.68 -17.76
C GLU A 364 -43.76 -16.98 -19.12
N LEU A 365 -42.90 -15.99 -19.38
CA LEU A 365 -42.86 -15.29 -20.66
C LEU A 365 -42.41 -16.19 -21.82
N GLU A 366 -41.43 -17.06 -21.59
CA GLU A 366 -41.01 -18.07 -22.56
C GLU A 366 -42.15 -19.04 -22.89
N ALA A 367 -42.89 -19.52 -21.88
CA ALA A 367 -44.05 -20.37 -22.08
C ALA A 367 -45.16 -19.66 -22.87
N ALA A 368 -45.46 -18.40 -22.55
CA ALA A 368 -46.42 -17.59 -23.28
C ALA A 368 -45.99 -17.38 -24.75
N LEU A 369 -44.70 -17.14 -24.99
CA LEU A 369 -44.14 -16.98 -26.33
C LEU A 369 -44.21 -18.28 -27.14
N GLN A 370 -43.95 -19.44 -26.53
CA GLN A 370 -44.11 -20.73 -27.20
C GLN A 370 -45.58 -21.00 -27.54
N LYS A 371 -46.51 -20.69 -26.63
CA LYS A 371 -47.94 -20.80 -26.88
C LYS A 371 -48.37 -19.91 -28.06
N ALA A 372 -47.96 -18.64 -28.07
CA ALA A 372 -48.27 -17.73 -29.17
C ALA A 372 -47.70 -18.19 -30.53
N LYS A 373 -46.50 -18.82 -30.53
CA LYS A 373 -45.93 -19.44 -31.74
C LYS A 373 -46.78 -20.62 -32.22
N GLN A 374 -47.26 -21.47 -31.31
CA GLN A 374 -48.14 -22.58 -31.63
C GLN A 374 -49.48 -22.08 -32.18
N ASP A 375 -50.10 -21.09 -31.52
CA ASP A 375 -51.35 -20.48 -31.96
C ASP A 375 -51.21 -19.87 -33.36
N MET A 376 -50.12 -19.16 -33.64
CA MET A 376 -49.82 -18.63 -34.98
C MET A 376 -49.67 -19.77 -36.01
N ALA A 377 -48.99 -20.86 -35.67
CA ALA A 377 -48.85 -22.00 -36.57
C ALA A 377 -50.20 -22.68 -36.86
N CYS A 378 -51.12 -22.73 -35.88
CA CYS A 378 -52.49 -23.20 -36.08
C CYS A 378 -53.28 -22.27 -37.01
N LEU A 379 -53.25 -20.95 -36.75
CA LEU A 379 -53.93 -19.96 -37.60
C LEU A 379 -53.47 -20.05 -39.06
N VAL A 380 -52.16 -20.20 -39.32
CA VAL A 380 -51.64 -20.34 -40.69
C VAL A 380 -52.19 -21.59 -41.38
N LYS A 381 -52.39 -22.70 -40.67
CA LYS A 381 -53.01 -23.90 -41.23
C LYS A 381 -54.48 -23.67 -41.55
N GLU A 382 -55.23 -23.08 -40.63
CA GLU A 382 -56.64 -22.73 -40.83
C GLU A 382 -56.81 -21.77 -42.03
N TYR A 383 -55.95 -20.75 -42.15
CA TYR A 383 -55.93 -19.86 -43.32
C TYR A 383 -55.64 -20.61 -44.62
N GLN A 384 -54.71 -21.56 -44.62
CA GLN A 384 -54.39 -22.36 -45.80
C GLN A 384 -55.56 -23.27 -46.20
N GLU A 385 -56.27 -23.86 -45.23
CA GLU A 385 -57.47 -24.67 -45.47
C GLU A 385 -58.58 -23.84 -46.12
N VAL A 386 -58.86 -22.66 -45.56
CA VAL A 386 -59.85 -21.72 -46.12
C VAL A 386 -59.45 -21.26 -47.52
N MET A 387 -58.17 -20.95 -47.75
CA MET A 387 -57.65 -20.60 -49.08
C MET A 387 -57.85 -21.74 -50.08
N ASN A 388 -57.56 -22.98 -49.69
CA ASN A 388 -57.76 -24.15 -50.54
C ASN A 388 -59.24 -24.33 -50.91
N SER A 389 -60.16 -24.18 -49.95
CA SER A 389 -61.60 -24.19 -50.22
C SER A 389 -62.00 -23.07 -51.18
N LYS A 390 -61.48 -21.84 -50.99
CA LYS A 390 -61.75 -20.72 -51.89
C LYS A 390 -61.27 -20.99 -53.33
N LEU A 391 -60.07 -21.55 -53.49
CA LEU A 391 -59.56 -21.94 -54.81
C LEU A 391 -60.42 -23.04 -55.45
N GLY A 392 -60.90 -24.00 -54.67
CA GLY A 392 -61.88 -25.00 -55.13
C GLY A 392 -63.17 -24.36 -55.65
N LEU A 393 -63.74 -23.43 -54.86
CA LEU A 393 -64.93 -22.68 -55.25
C LEU A 393 -64.70 -21.80 -56.50
N ASP A 394 -63.52 -21.17 -56.66
CA ASP A 394 -63.19 -20.42 -57.87
C ASP A 394 -63.17 -21.32 -59.12
N ILE A 395 -62.65 -22.54 -58.98
CA ILE A 395 -62.64 -23.55 -60.06
C ILE A 395 -64.08 -23.92 -60.42
N GLU A 396 -64.94 -24.18 -59.43
CA GLU A 396 -66.37 -24.46 -59.65
C GLU A 396 -67.07 -23.29 -60.33
N ILE A 397 -66.85 -22.05 -59.88
CA ILE A 397 -67.43 -20.85 -60.53
C ILE A 397 -66.94 -20.75 -61.98
N ALA A 398 -65.65 -20.99 -62.25
CA ALA A 398 -65.10 -20.96 -63.60
C ALA A 398 -65.67 -22.06 -64.49
N THR A 399 -65.91 -23.27 -63.97
CA THR A 399 -66.56 -24.36 -64.72
C THR A 399 -68.03 -24.04 -64.99
N TYR A 400 -68.77 -23.53 -63.99
CA TYR A 400 -70.15 -23.07 -64.18
C TYR A 400 -70.24 -21.95 -65.24
N ARG A 401 -69.34 -20.96 -65.21
CA ARG A 401 -69.26 -19.92 -66.25
C ARG A 401 -69.02 -20.50 -67.64
N ARG A 402 -68.08 -21.45 -67.80
CA ARG A 402 -67.81 -22.11 -69.09
C ARG A 402 -69.01 -22.91 -69.62
N LEU A 403 -69.74 -23.60 -68.75
CA LEU A 403 -70.95 -24.33 -69.15
C LEU A 403 -72.03 -23.37 -69.65
N LEU A 404 -72.25 -22.27 -68.92
CA LEU A 404 -73.18 -21.22 -69.32
C LEU A 404 -72.77 -20.53 -70.62
N GLU A 405 -71.48 -20.20 -70.81
CA GLU A 405 -70.95 -19.67 -72.07
C GLU A 405 -71.14 -20.66 -73.25
N GLY A 406 -71.01 -21.96 -73.01
CA GLY A 406 -71.28 -22.99 -74.02
C GLY A 406 -72.76 -23.09 -74.39
N GLU A 407 -73.66 -22.91 -73.43
CA GLU A 407 -75.09 -22.81 -73.69
C GLU A 407 -75.46 -21.51 -74.41
N GLU A 408 -74.88 -20.38 -74.02
CA GLU A 408 -75.03 -19.10 -74.71
C GLU A 408 -74.50 -19.17 -76.15
N GLN A 409 -73.39 -19.87 -76.42
CA GLN A 409 -72.91 -20.13 -77.79
C GLN A 409 -73.86 -21.02 -78.60
N ARG A 410 -74.52 -21.99 -77.97
CA ARG A 410 -75.58 -22.80 -78.61
C ARG A 410 -76.82 -21.95 -78.92
N TRP A 411 -77.21 -21.05 -78.01
CA TRP A 411 -78.28 -20.09 -78.23
C TRP A 411 -77.91 -19.02 -79.27
N LEU A 412 -76.68 -18.48 -79.30
CA LEU A 412 -76.19 -17.54 -80.32
C LEU A 412 -76.07 -18.20 -81.70
N CYS A 413 -75.72 -19.48 -81.78
CA CYS A 413 -75.73 -20.24 -83.04
C CYS A 413 -77.17 -20.51 -83.54
N VAL A 414 -78.13 -20.66 -82.63
CA VAL A 414 -79.57 -20.80 -82.95
C VAL A 414 -80.25 -19.44 -83.22
N VAL A 415 -79.77 -18.34 -82.61
CA VAL A 415 -80.35 -16.98 -82.75
C VAL A 415 -79.68 -16.18 -83.89
N SER A 416 -78.53 -16.61 -84.41
CA SER A 416 -77.94 -16.03 -85.63
C SER A 416 -78.76 -16.28 -86.91
N THR A 417 -79.83 -17.09 -86.83
CA THR A 417 -80.82 -17.23 -87.91
C THR A 417 -82.08 -16.37 -87.72
N VAL A 418 -82.28 -15.67 -86.59
CA VAL A 418 -83.41 -14.74 -86.43
C VAL A 418 -83.08 -13.54 -85.52
N GLY A 419 -82.83 -12.38 -86.16
CA GLY A 419 -83.29 -11.06 -85.70
C GLY A 419 -82.52 -10.33 -84.58
N ARG A 420 -81.83 -9.23 -84.94
CA ARG A 420 -81.51 -8.11 -84.04
C ARG A 420 -82.83 -7.39 -83.61
N PRO A 421 -82.94 -6.72 -82.42
CA PRO A 421 -82.43 -5.34 -82.26
C PRO A 421 -82.03 -4.87 -80.82
N LYS A 422 -80.96 -4.06 -80.78
CA LYS A 422 -80.78 -2.70 -80.21
C LYS A 422 -81.36 -2.28 -78.81
N TRP A 423 -80.45 -1.67 -78.02
CA TRP A 423 -80.58 -0.74 -76.86
C TRP A 423 -80.94 -1.38 -75.49
N LEU A 424 -80.41 -0.98 -74.32
CA LEU A 424 -80.21 0.36 -73.76
C LEU A 424 -79.23 0.30 -72.55
N SER A 425 -78.40 1.34 -72.37
CA SER A 425 -77.56 1.56 -71.19
C SER A 425 -78.38 1.96 -69.96
N ILE A 426 -78.08 1.37 -68.79
CA ILE A 426 -78.40 1.97 -67.49
C ILE A 426 -77.18 1.80 -66.57
N ALA A 427 -76.54 2.93 -66.26
CA ALA A 427 -75.64 3.09 -65.14
C ALA A 427 -76.48 3.38 -63.89
N VAL A 428 -76.18 2.68 -62.79
CA VAL A 428 -76.62 3.07 -61.45
C VAL A 428 -75.41 2.98 -60.53
N GLY A 429 -75.01 4.16 -60.02
CA GLY A 429 -74.07 4.31 -58.94
C GLY A 429 -74.74 4.25 -57.57
N GLY A 430 -73.91 4.18 -56.54
CA GLY A 430 -74.25 4.23 -55.12
C GLY A 430 -73.15 3.47 -54.36
N ALA A 431 -72.08 4.10 -53.90
CA ALA A 431 -71.94 5.15 -52.88
C ALA A 431 -72.24 4.64 -51.46
N GLU A 432 -71.35 5.07 -50.53
CA GLU A 432 -71.26 4.85 -49.08
C GLU A 432 -70.54 3.56 -48.64
N GLY A 433 -69.53 3.59 -47.76
CA GLY A 433 -68.94 4.66 -46.96
C GLY A 433 -68.08 4.03 -45.85
N GLY A 434 -67.08 4.74 -45.34
CA GLY A 434 -66.43 4.38 -44.07
C GLY A 434 -64.90 4.33 -44.07
N GLN A 435 -64.27 5.49 -43.89
CA GLN A 435 -62.88 5.66 -43.48
C GLN A 435 -62.61 5.02 -42.11
N ILE A 436 -61.42 4.44 -41.90
CA ILE A 436 -60.55 4.81 -40.76
C ILE A 436 -59.08 4.74 -41.23
N ALA A 437 -58.40 5.87 -41.05
CA ALA A 437 -56.98 6.07 -41.32
C ALA A 437 -56.10 5.49 -40.20
N GLY A 438 -54.93 4.97 -40.57
CA GLY A 438 -53.84 4.64 -39.66
C GLY A 438 -52.57 4.38 -40.47
N ALA A 439 -51.68 5.37 -40.49
CA ALA A 439 -50.50 5.42 -41.36
C ALA A 439 -49.24 4.76 -40.74
N CYS A 440 -48.44 4.16 -41.63
CA CYS A 440 -46.97 4.02 -41.64
C CYS A 440 -46.26 3.02 -40.69
N PRO A 441 -45.03 2.55 -41.04
CA PRO A 441 -44.69 1.85 -42.29
C PRO A 441 -43.88 0.57 -42.03
N LEU A 442 -44.13 -0.49 -42.80
CA LEU A 442 -43.28 -1.69 -42.85
C LEU A 442 -42.05 -1.43 -43.72
N ARG A 443 -40.88 -1.50 -43.08
CA ARG A 443 -39.57 -1.53 -43.71
C ARG A 443 -39.33 -2.90 -44.34
N GLN A 444 -38.98 -2.90 -45.61
CA GLN A 444 -38.54 -4.03 -46.41
C GLN A 444 -37.44 -4.86 -45.71
N ARG A 445 -37.59 -6.19 -45.75
CA ARG A 445 -36.45 -7.11 -45.84
C ARG A 445 -36.84 -8.36 -46.62
N CYS A 446 -36.15 -8.57 -47.73
CA CYS A 446 -36.24 -9.76 -48.58
C CYS A 446 -35.76 -11.03 -47.82
N PRO A 447 -36.18 -12.22 -48.28
CA PRO A 447 -35.79 -13.50 -47.70
C PRO A 447 -34.53 -14.06 -48.36
N ALA A 448 -33.72 -14.79 -47.60
CA ALA A 448 -32.84 -15.83 -48.14
C ALA A 448 -32.43 -16.82 -47.03
N LEU A 449 -32.94 -18.06 -47.17
CA LEU A 449 -32.24 -19.35 -47.07
C LEU A 449 -31.52 -19.62 -45.72
N GLY A 450 -32.02 -20.54 -44.90
CA GLY A 450 -31.72 -21.98 -45.00
C GLY A 450 -30.39 -22.26 -44.27
N VAL A 451 -30.34 -23.06 -43.21
CA VAL A 451 -30.13 -24.51 -43.34
C VAL A 451 -30.29 -25.16 -41.94
N PHE A 452 -30.94 -26.33 -41.98
CA PHE A 452 -31.03 -27.36 -40.95
C PHE A 452 -29.66 -27.78 -40.37
N ALA A 453 -29.59 -28.07 -39.07
CA ALA A 453 -28.98 -29.30 -38.57
C ALA A 453 -29.28 -29.51 -37.07
N PHE A 454 -30.02 -30.58 -36.80
CA PHE A 454 -30.02 -31.29 -35.52
C PHE A 454 -29.04 -32.47 -35.67
N CYS A 455 -28.30 -32.75 -34.60
CA CYS A 455 -27.31 -33.83 -34.39
C CYS A 455 -25.95 -33.68 -35.08
#